data_AF-A0A7H4PEG7-F1
#
_entry.id   AF-A0A7H4PEG7-F1
#
_cell.length_a   1.000
_cell.length_b   1.000
_cell.length_c   1.000
_cell.angle_alpha   90.00
_cell.angle_beta   90.00
_cell.angle_gamma   90.00
#
_symmetry.space_group_name_H-M   'P 1'
#
loop_
_entity.id
_entity.type
_entity.pdbx_description
1 polymer ?
#
loop_
_entity_poly.entity_id
_entity_poly.type
_entity_poly.pdbx_seq_one_letter_code
_entity_poly.pdbx_strand_id
1 'polypeptide(L)'
;MAIREKEFIGVESFIMIRTLILELGSYPEEYREQINVLNFIQRRTNLSRSGILYVLSELRKGEYISVHRGVLKGINKRIPIDF
;
A
#
# COMPACT_ATOMS: atom_id res chain seq x y z
N MET A 1 -1.69 -26.64 -11.19
CA MET A 1 -0.72 -25.54 -11.06
C MET A 1 -1.51 -24.24 -11.01
N ALA A 2 -1.86 -23.74 -9.82
CA ALA A 2 -2.68 -22.52 -9.68
C ALA A 2 -2.50 -21.83 -8.32
N ILE A 3 -2.18 -22.61 -7.28
CA ILE A 3 -1.96 -22.09 -5.92
C ILE A 3 -0.67 -21.27 -5.88
N ARG A 4 0.43 -21.78 -6.45
CA ARG A 4 1.72 -21.05 -6.47
C ARG A 4 1.67 -19.72 -7.22
N GLU A 5 0.92 -19.62 -8.32
CA GLU A 5 0.80 -18.37 -9.08
C GLU A 5 -0.02 -17.32 -8.32
N LYS A 6 -1.12 -17.71 -7.67
CA LYS A 6 -1.92 -16.77 -6.87
C LYS A 6 -1.17 -16.27 -5.63
N GLU A 7 -0.44 -17.15 -4.95
CA GLU A 7 0.42 -16.79 -3.82
C GLU A 7 1.55 -15.85 -4.28
N PHE A 8 2.21 -16.16 -5.40
CA PHE A 8 3.28 -15.34 -5.95
C PHE A 8 2.78 -13.95 -6.38
N ILE A 9 1.64 -13.87 -7.06
CA ILE A 9 1.00 -12.60 -7.43
C ILE A 9 0.60 -11.80 -6.17
N GLY A 10 0.14 -12.48 -5.12
CA GLY A 10 -0.17 -11.86 -3.83
C GLY A 10 1.06 -11.22 -3.17
N VAL A 11 2.18 -11.94 -3.14
CA VAL A 11 3.45 -11.48 -2.61
C VAL A 11 4.01 -10.30 -3.41
N GLU A 12 4.05 -10.38 -4.73
CA GLU A 12 4.51 -9.28 -5.59
C GLU A 12 3.63 -8.02 -5.44
N SER A 13 2.31 -8.20 -5.37
CA SER A 13 1.36 -7.11 -5.16
C SER A 13 1.63 -6.39 -3.83
N PHE A 14 1.84 -7.15 -2.77
CA PHE A 14 2.17 -6.60 -1.45
C PHE A 14 3.50 -5.83 -1.48
N ILE A 15 4.55 -6.41 -2.05
CA ILE A 15 5.88 -5.77 -2.14
C ILE A 15 5.80 -4.44 -2.91
N MET A 16 5.08 -4.40 -4.04
CA MET A 16 4.87 -3.17 -4.80
C MET A 16 4.14 -2.11 -3.98
N ILE A 17 3.01 -2.47 -3.36
CA ILE A 17 2.20 -1.56 -2.55
C ILE A 17 3.02 -1.02 -1.38
N ARG A 18 3.74 -1.90 -0.67
CA ARG A 18 4.63 -1.54 0.43
C ARG A 18 5.68 -0.53 -0.02
N THR A 19 6.36 -0.79 -1.13
CA THR A 19 7.41 0.10 -1.66
C THR A 19 6.85 1.49 -1.94
N LEU A 20 5.67 1.57 -2.58
CA LEU A 20 5.01 2.84 -2.89
C LEU A 20 4.49 3.58 -1.66
N ILE A 21 4.05 2.87 -0.62
CA ILE A 21 3.67 3.49 0.67
C ILE A 21 4.89 4.08 1.37
N LEU A 22 6.01 3.34 1.40
CA LEU A 22 7.26 3.83 1.98
C LEU A 22 7.80 5.04 1.21
N GLU A 23 7.74 5.01 -0.12
CA GLU A 23 8.09 6.15 -0.98
C GLU A 23 7.19 7.34 -0.66
N LEU A 24 5.86 7.17 -0.68
CA LEU A 24 4.93 8.23 -0.37
C LEU A 24 5.18 8.80 1.03
N GLY A 25 5.47 7.95 2.02
CA GLY A 25 5.78 8.34 3.39
C GLY A 25 7.07 9.15 3.54
N SER A 26 8.00 9.08 2.59
CA SER A 26 9.20 9.90 2.57
C SER A 26 8.96 11.33 2.08
N TYR A 27 7.80 11.60 1.46
CA TYR A 27 7.46 12.94 0.99
C TYR A 27 7.07 13.85 2.17
N PRO A 28 7.35 15.17 2.08
CA PRO A 28 6.89 16.13 3.08
C PRO A 28 5.37 16.09 3.21
N GLU A 29 4.86 16.40 4.41
CA GLU A 29 3.44 16.27 4.73
C GLU A 29 2.56 17.08 3.77
N GLU A 30 2.96 18.31 3.45
CA GLU A 30 2.23 19.23 2.57
C GLU A 30 2.00 18.63 1.18
N TYR A 31 2.97 17.87 0.68
CA TYR A 31 2.84 17.15 -0.59
C TYR A 31 1.97 15.90 -0.44
N ARG A 32 2.14 15.13 0.64
CA ARG A 32 1.32 13.94 0.90
C ARG A 32 -0.16 14.27 1.02
N GLU A 33 -0.51 15.41 1.60
CA GLU A 33 -1.91 15.84 1.76
C GLU A 33 -2.69 15.95 0.45
N GLN A 34 -2.00 16.20 -0.65
CA GLN A 34 -2.58 16.35 -1.98
C GLN A 34 -2.69 15.02 -2.73
N ILE A 35 -2.15 13.94 -2.17
CA ILE A 35 -2.03 12.64 -2.83
C ILE A 35 -3.03 11.65 -2.24
N ASN A 36 -3.95 11.17 -3.08
CA ASN A 36 -4.76 10.00 -2.76
C ASN A 36 -3.93 8.72 -2.92
N VAL A 37 -3.72 7.99 -1.82
CA VAL A 37 -2.88 6.79 -1.74
C VAL A 37 -3.31 5.71 -2.73
N LEU A 38 -4.62 5.45 -2.86
CA LEU A 38 -5.13 4.46 -3.80
C LEU A 38 -4.78 4.86 -5.23
N ASN A 39 -5.03 6.11 -5.61
CA ASN A 39 -4.75 6.59 -6.96
C ASN A 39 -3.24 6.61 -7.25
N PHE A 40 -2.41 6.97 -6.26
CA PHE A 40 -0.96 6.94 -6.38
C PHE A 40 -0.44 5.54 -6.71
N ILE A 41 -0.89 4.54 -5.94
CA ILE A 41 -0.52 3.14 -6.16
C ILE A 41 -1.09 2.62 -7.49
N GLN A 42 -2.36 2.90 -7.76
CA GLN A 42 -3.05 2.40 -8.96
C GLN A 42 -2.45 2.94 -10.25
N ARG A 43 -1.92 4.18 -10.25
CA ARG A 43 -1.27 4.75 -11.45
C ARG A 43 0.14 4.21 -11.69
N ARG A 44 0.77 3.63 -10.67
CA ARG A 44 2.17 3.13 -10.71
C ARG A 44 2.26 1.60 -10.75
N THR A 45 1.12 0.92 -10.77
CA THR A 45 1.04 -0.55 -10.80
C THR A 45 -0.11 -0.98 -11.71
N ASN A 46 -0.07 -2.23 -12.20
CA ASN A 46 -1.19 -2.84 -12.94
C ASN A 46 -2.17 -3.56 -12.00
N LEU A 47 -2.17 -3.21 -10.71
CA LEU A 47 -2.99 -3.89 -9.70
C LEU A 47 -4.44 -3.42 -9.76
N SER A 48 -5.35 -4.36 -9.50
CA SER A 48 -6.77 -4.02 -9.35
C SER A 48 -6.99 -3.14 -8.12
N ARG A 49 -7.99 -2.24 -8.18
CA ARG A 49 -8.39 -1.42 -7.02
C ARG A 49 -8.71 -2.29 -5.81
N SER A 50 -9.39 -3.41 -6.02
CA SER A 50 -9.78 -4.35 -4.98
C SER A 50 -8.56 -4.92 -4.25
N GLY A 51 -7.53 -5.34 -5.00
CA GLY A 51 -6.29 -5.85 -4.41
C GLY A 51 -5.53 -4.79 -3.61
N ILE A 52 -5.44 -3.57 -4.15
CA ILE A 52 -4.80 -2.45 -3.44
C ILE A 52 -5.56 -2.12 -2.14
N LEU A 53 -6.88 -2.00 -2.22
CA LEU A 53 -7.72 -1.71 -1.06
C LEU A 53 -7.67 -2.80 0.00
N TYR A 54 -7.55 -4.07 -0.41
CA TYR A 54 -7.34 -5.18 0.51
C TYR A 54 -6.06 -4.98 1.31
N VAL A 55 -4.92 -4.81 0.65
CA VAL A 55 -3.63 -4.60 1.33
C VAL A 55 -3.64 -3.34 2.20
N LEU A 56 -4.16 -2.22 1.70
CA LEU A 56 -4.32 -1.00 2.51
C LEU A 56 -5.20 -1.21 3.74
N SER A 57 -6.20 -2.08 3.66
CA SER A 57 -7.06 -2.40 4.80
C SER A 57 -6.35 -3.28 5.81
N GLU A 58 -5.60 -4.29 5.37
CA GLU A 58 -4.78 -5.12 6.27
C GLU A 58 -3.69 -4.30 6.97
N LEU A 59 -3.02 -3.39 6.24
CA LEU A 59 -2.03 -2.49 6.82
C LEU A 59 -2.63 -1.52 7.86
N ARG A 60 -3.86 -1.04 7.62
CA ARG A 60 -4.58 -0.22 8.60
C ARG A 60 -5.00 -1.02 9.82
N LYS A 61 -5.51 -2.24 9.64
CA LYS A 61 -5.91 -3.12 10.75
C LYS A 61 -4.72 -3.49 11.64
N GLY A 62 -3.55 -3.75 11.05
CA GLY A 62 -2.31 -3.95 11.79
C GLY A 62 -1.68 -2.68 12.37
N GLU A 63 -2.34 -1.53 12.17
CA GLU A 63 -1.90 -0.19 12.57
C GLU A 63 -0.54 0.23 11.99
N TYR A 64 -0.11 -0.39 10.88
CA TYR A 64 1.14 -0.06 10.21
C TYR A 64 1.09 1.34 9.59
N ILE A 65 -0.07 1.72 9.06
CA ILE A 65 -0.29 3.00 8.41
C ILE A 65 -1.55 3.69 8.92
N SER A 66 -1.52 5.02 8.88
CA SER A 66 -2.67 5.88 9.14
C SER A 66 -3.10 6.52 7.81
N VAL A 67 -4.29 6.17 7.34
CA VAL A 67 -4.88 6.78 6.13
C VAL A 67 -6.20 7.45 6.50
N HIS A 68 -6.32 8.74 6.21
CA HIS A 68 -7.52 9.52 6.47
C HIS A 68 -8.01 10.17 5.17
N ARG A 69 -9.29 10.00 4.83
CA ARG A 69 -9.90 10.51 3.57
C ARG A 69 -9.07 10.17 2.31
N GLY A 70 -8.40 9.01 2.32
CA GLY A 70 -7.57 8.54 1.21
C GLY A 70 -6.15 9.09 1.17
N VAL A 71 -5.73 9.89 2.15
CA VAL A 71 -4.38 10.47 2.27
C VAL A 71 -3.55 9.71 3.31
N LEU A 72 -2.27 9.45 3.02
CA LEU A 72 -1.33 8.84 3.96
C LEU A 72 -0.89 9.85 5.02
N LYS A 73 -1.39 9.71 6.24
CA LYS A 73 -1.04 10.58 7.38
C LYS A 73 0.24 10.16 8.06
N GLY A 74 0.53 8.86 8.12
CA GLY A 74 1.80 8.39 8.66
C GLY A 74 1.99 6.89 8.52
N ILE A 75 3.23 6.47 8.76
CA ILE A 75 3.64 5.08 8.92
C ILE A 75 3.99 4.92 10.40
N ASN A 76 3.16 4.18 11.14
CA ASN A 76 3.27 4.10 12.60
C ASN A 76 4.18 2.95 13.05
N LYS A 77 4.34 1.91 12.21
CA LYS A 77 5.15 0.72 12.50
C LYS A 77 5.93 0.31 11.25
N ARG A 78 7.02 -0.43 11.44
CA ARG A 78 7.76 -1.03 10.33
C ARG A 78 6.85 -2.00 9.57
N ILE A 79 6.63 -1.74 8.28
CA ILE A 79 5.85 -2.62 7.41
C ILE A 79 6.68 -3.89 7.15
N PRO A 80 6.14 -5.10 7.43
CA PRO A 80 6.81 -6.38 7.19
C PRO A 80 7.25 -6.50 5.73
N ILE A 81 8.33 -7.25 5.49
CA ILE A 81 8.80 -7.54 4.12
C ILE A 81 7.93 -8.62 3.48
N ASP A 82 7.40 -9.52 4.31
CA ASP A 82 6.56 -10.64 3.94
C ASP A 82 5.30 -10.62 4.83
N PHE A 83 4.14 -10.90 4.23
CA PHE A 83 2.83 -10.92 4.90
C PHE A 83 2.22 -12.33 4.82
#